data_AF-A0A960NQS5-F1
#
_entry.id   AF-A0A960NQS5-F1
#
_cell.length_a   1.000
_cell.length_b   1.000
_cell.length_c   1.000
_cell.angle_alpha   90.00
_cell.angle_beta   90.00
_cell.angle_gamma   90.00
#
_symmetry.space_group_name_H-M   'P 1'
#
loop_
_entity.id
_entity.type
_entity.pdbx_description
1 polymer ?
#
loop_
_entity_poly.entity_id
_entity_poly.type
_entity_poly.pdbx_seq_one_letter_code
_entity_poly.pdbx_strand_id
1 'polypeptide(L)'
;TAQLGKHDAIVAPRVRFGTLLTKLLADAPGVLTPIVRPGDTHSYYNFIFRLDLAVLKTTRREFAAALRAEGVNARDELPAPVYTYELFQRHNFFGGRWPVRDLGLTAMDYTTVHCPVAESYHSDNIMLPINEAMTEGYVRKVAAAVNTVARRFAA
;
A
#
# COMPACT_ATOMS: atom_id res chain seq x y z
N THR A 1 -5.29 -22.18 19.60
CA THR A 1 -6.02 -21.81 18.35
C THR A 1 -6.90 -20.55 18.48
N ALA A 2 -6.63 -19.64 19.43
CA ALA A 2 -7.57 -18.54 19.76
C ALA A 2 -7.78 -17.46 18.67
N GLN A 3 -6.83 -17.26 17.74
CA GLN A 3 -6.94 -16.24 16.68
C GLN A 3 -7.54 -16.78 15.38
N LEU A 4 -7.18 -18.00 14.98
CA LEU A 4 -7.73 -18.62 13.76
C LEU A 4 -9.26 -18.75 13.82
N GLY A 5 -9.82 -19.08 14.99
CA GLY A 5 -11.28 -19.14 15.16
C GLY A 5 -12.01 -17.81 15.04
N LYS A 6 -11.30 -16.67 15.01
CA LYS A 6 -11.86 -15.33 14.82
C LYS A 6 -11.63 -14.78 13.40
N HIS A 7 -10.97 -15.56 12.54
CA HIS A 7 -10.52 -15.11 11.22
C HIS A 7 -11.66 -14.51 10.40
N ASP A 8 -12.75 -15.24 10.22
CA ASP A 8 -13.88 -14.79 9.39
C ASP A 8 -14.55 -13.53 9.95
N ALA A 9 -14.70 -13.45 11.27
CA ALA A 9 -15.27 -12.29 11.94
C ALA A 9 -14.40 -11.02 11.81
N ILE A 10 -13.08 -11.18 11.69
CA ILE A 10 -12.12 -10.08 11.47
C ILE A 10 -12.07 -9.70 9.99
N VAL A 11 -12.00 -10.69 9.09
CA VAL A 11 -11.77 -10.47 7.67
C VAL A 11 -13.03 -10.00 6.96
N ALA A 12 -14.22 -10.55 7.26
CA ALA A 12 -15.44 -10.20 6.54
C ALA A 12 -15.79 -8.69 6.58
N PRO A 13 -15.68 -7.99 7.74
CA PRO A 13 -15.86 -6.53 7.77
C PRO A 13 -14.82 -5.77 6.94
N ARG A 14 -13.55 -6.21 6.98
CA ARG A 14 -12.45 -5.59 6.21
C ARG A 14 -12.68 -5.75 4.71
N VAL A 15 -13.08 -6.94 4.26
CA VAL A 15 -13.48 -7.20 2.87
C VAL A 15 -14.64 -6.29 2.45
N ARG A 16 -15.69 -6.19 3.28
CA ARG A 16 -16.84 -5.32 3.00
C ARG A 16 -16.43 -3.87 2.84
N PHE A 17 -15.65 -3.34 3.78
CA PHE A 17 -15.25 -1.94 3.77
C PHE A 17 -14.22 -1.61 2.70
N GLY A 18 -13.25 -2.50 2.44
CA GLY A 18 -12.28 -2.34 1.36
C GLY A 18 -12.98 -2.34 0.00
N THR A 19 -13.92 -3.28 -0.21
CA THR A 19 -14.75 -3.32 -1.42
C THR A 19 -15.60 -2.06 -1.59
N LEU A 20 -16.22 -1.57 -0.51
CA LEU A 20 -17.01 -0.34 -0.54
C LEU A 20 -16.13 0.86 -0.91
N LEU A 21 -14.95 0.98 -0.29
CA LEU A 21 -14.03 2.07 -0.56
C LEU A 21 -13.53 2.03 -2.01
N THR A 22 -13.16 0.85 -2.54
CA THR A 22 -12.83 0.68 -3.97
C THR A 22 -13.96 1.21 -4.87
N LYS A 23 -15.23 0.87 -4.58
CA LYS A 23 -16.37 1.35 -5.37
C LYS A 23 -16.57 2.86 -5.29
N LEU A 24 -16.46 3.45 -4.10
CA LEU A 24 -16.65 4.89 -3.88
C LEU A 24 -15.52 5.74 -4.48
N LEU A 25 -14.37 5.15 -4.78
CA LEU A 25 -13.22 5.80 -5.37
C LEU A 25 -13.08 5.52 -6.88
N ALA A 26 -14.01 4.79 -7.49
CA ALA A 26 -13.91 4.39 -8.90
C ALA A 26 -13.81 5.58 -9.86
N ASP A 27 -14.48 6.69 -9.54
CA ASP A 27 -14.52 7.91 -10.36
C ASP A 27 -13.62 9.04 -9.81
N ALA A 28 -12.77 8.75 -8.83
CA ALA A 28 -11.86 9.75 -8.27
C ALA A 28 -10.71 10.01 -9.27
N PRO A 29 -10.53 11.25 -9.76
CA PRO A 29 -9.51 11.56 -10.76
C PRO A 29 -8.11 11.15 -10.30
N GLY A 30 -7.39 10.39 -11.13
CA GLY A 30 -6.02 9.96 -10.86
C GLY A 30 -5.85 9.07 -9.62
N VAL A 31 -6.92 8.51 -9.04
CA VAL A 31 -6.83 7.54 -7.94
C VAL A 31 -6.98 6.13 -8.50
N LEU A 32 -5.91 5.35 -8.38
CA LEU A 32 -5.83 3.98 -8.89
C LEU A 32 -6.00 2.99 -7.74
N THR A 33 -7.21 2.45 -7.59
CA THR A 33 -7.57 1.53 -6.49
C THR A 33 -6.98 0.12 -6.67
N PRO A 34 -6.89 -0.71 -5.60
CA PRO A 34 -6.49 -2.12 -5.73
C PRO A 34 -7.33 -2.90 -6.74
N ILE A 35 -6.67 -3.69 -7.57
CA ILE A 35 -7.32 -4.62 -8.50
C ILE A 35 -7.42 -5.98 -7.82
N VAL A 36 -8.64 -6.49 -7.70
CA VAL A 36 -8.91 -7.87 -7.24
C VAL A 36 -9.19 -8.73 -8.46
N ARG A 37 -8.44 -9.82 -8.64
CA ARG A 37 -8.58 -10.70 -9.81
C ARG A 37 -9.82 -11.59 -9.67
N PRO A 38 -10.42 -12.05 -10.78
CA PRO A 38 -11.50 -13.03 -10.73
C PRO A 38 -11.06 -14.28 -9.96
N GLY A 39 -11.87 -14.69 -8.97
CA GLY A 39 -11.58 -15.84 -8.11
C GLY A 39 -10.79 -15.51 -6.83
N ASP A 40 -10.22 -14.31 -6.71
CA ASP A 40 -9.46 -13.89 -5.52
C ASP A 40 -10.34 -13.13 -4.52
N THR A 41 -9.95 -13.18 -3.24
CA THR A 41 -10.49 -12.30 -2.20
C THR A 41 -9.36 -11.50 -1.57
N HIS A 42 -9.49 -10.18 -1.58
CA HIS A 42 -8.55 -9.29 -0.91
C HIS A 42 -8.96 -9.12 0.56
N SER A 43 -8.10 -9.49 1.51
CA SER A 43 -8.42 -9.41 2.95
C SER A 43 -8.33 -7.99 3.53
N TYR A 44 -7.71 -7.07 2.79
CA TYR A 44 -7.50 -5.66 3.16
C TYR A 44 -6.89 -5.52 4.55
N TYR A 45 -5.65 -6.00 4.71
CA TYR A 45 -4.87 -5.67 5.91
C TYR A 45 -4.66 -4.14 6.02
N ASN A 46 -4.35 -3.52 4.88
CA ASN A 46 -4.45 -2.08 4.63
C ASN A 46 -5.19 -1.86 3.30
N PHE A 47 -5.68 -0.65 3.09
CA PHE A 47 -6.16 -0.21 1.79
C PHE A 47 -5.10 0.70 1.16
N ILE A 48 -4.36 0.19 0.17
CA ILE A 48 -3.31 0.95 -0.53
C ILE A 48 -3.79 1.27 -1.94
N PHE A 49 -3.79 2.53 -2.32
CA PHE A 49 -4.07 2.96 -3.69
C PHE A 49 -2.88 3.71 -4.26
N ARG A 50 -2.80 3.80 -5.59
CA ARG A 50 -1.75 4.54 -6.30
C ARG A 50 -2.32 5.86 -6.84
N LEU A 51 -1.46 6.83 -7.05
CA LEU A 51 -1.78 8.12 -7.63
C LEU A 51 -1.24 8.17 -9.06
N ASP A 52 -2.09 8.55 -10.00
CA ASP A 52 -1.63 8.99 -11.32
C ASP A 52 -1.15 10.45 -11.20
N LEU A 53 0.16 10.62 -11.01
CA LEU A 53 0.78 11.93 -10.86
C LEU A 53 0.87 12.73 -12.17
N ALA A 54 0.53 12.15 -13.31
CA ALA A 54 0.35 12.91 -14.55
C ALA A 54 -1.01 13.63 -14.58
N VAL A 55 -2.03 13.03 -13.93
CA VAL A 55 -3.36 13.63 -13.76
C VAL A 55 -3.39 14.57 -12.54
N LEU A 56 -2.77 14.15 -11.45
CA LEU A 56 -2.75 14.88 -10.18
C LEU A 56 -1.50 15.75 -10.10
N LYS A 57 -1.64 17.08 -10.17
CA LYS A 57 -0.55 18.06 -10.12
C LYS A 57 -0.01 18.23 -8.69
N THR A 58 0.54 17.15 -8.14
CA THR A 58 1.00 17.07 -6.75
C THR A 58 2.02 15.96 -6.58
N THR A 59 2.69 15.94 -5.43
CA THR A 59 3.48 14.80 -4.97
C THR A 59 2.66 13.88 -4.06
N ARG A 60 3.09 12.63 -3.91
CA ARG A 60 2.52 11.70 -2.91
C ARG A 60 2.44 12.31 -1.51
N ARG A 61 3.49 13.01 -1.07
CA ARG A 61 3.59 13.62 0.26
C ARG A 61 2.57 14.76 0.45
N GLU A 62 2.40 15.59 -0.57
CA GLU A 62 1.41 16.67 -0.57
C GLU A 62 -0.02 16.13 -0.57
N PHE A 63 -0.30 15.12 -1.40
CA PHE A 63 -1.62 14.46 -1.41
C PHE A 63 -1.95 13.86 -0.04
N ALA A 64 -0.99 13.14 0.57
CA ALA A 64 -1.16 12.58 1.90
C ALA A 64 -1.36 13.64 2.98
N ALA A 65 -0.64 14.77 2.88
CA ALA A 65 -0.83 15.91 3.78
C ALA A 65 -2.22 16.53 3.64
N ALA A 66 -2.73 16.67 2.41
CA ALA A 66 -4.09 17.17 2.16
C ALA A 66 -5.15 16.21 2.73
N LEU A 67 -5.00 14.89 2.54
CA LEU A 67 -5.89 13.91 3.17
C LEU A 67 -5.88 14.01 4.70
N ARG A 68 -4.70 14.18 5.31
CA ARG A 68 -4.58 14.37 6.76
C ARG A 68 -5.25 15.66 7.23
N ALA A 69 -5.20 16.74 6.44
CA ALA A 69 -5.92 17.99 6.73
C ALA A 69 -7.45 17.81 6.70
N GLU A 70 -7.97 16.88 5.88
CA GLU A 70 -9.39 16.47 5.87
C GLU A 70 -9.72 15.45 6.98
N GLY A 71 -8.77 15.13 7.88
CA GLY A 71 -8.94 14.20 8.99
C GLY A 71 -8.78 12.72 8.65
N VAL A 72 -8.28 12.39 7.45
CA VAL A 72 -8.01 11.01 7.04
C VAL A 72 -6.64 10.57 7.57
N ASN A 73 -6.57 9.38 8.18
CA ASN A 73 -5.30 8.79 8.63
C ASN A 73 -4.52 8.20 7.44
N ALA A 74 -4.10 9.06 6.51
CA ALA A 74 -3.33 8.67 5.35
C ALA A 74 -1.84 8.57 5.68
N ARG A 75 -1.22 7.48 5.25
CA ARG A 75 0.23 7.27 5.30
C ARG A 75 0.79 7.21 3.90
N ASP A 76 1.99 7.70 3.76
CA ASP A 76 2.68 7.82 2.49
C ASP A 76 4.01 7.05 2.49
N GLU A 77 4.35 6.42 3.62
CA GLU A 77 5.57 5.62 3.77
C GLU A 77 5.27 4.13 3.72
N LEU A 78 6.08 3.41 2.94
CA LEU A 78 6.17 1.95 2.94
C LEU A 78 7.62 1.54 3.18
N PRO A 79 7.85 0.34 3.75
CA PRO A 79 9.20 -0.21 3.86
C PRO A 79 9.87 -0.26 2.49
N ALA A 80 11.10 0.25 2.41
CA ALA A 80 11.87 0.25 1.17
C ALA A 80 11.97 -1.17 0.57
N PRO A 81 12.21 -1.29 -0.76
CA PRO A 81 12.39 -2.60 -1.38
C PRO A 81 13.48 -3.42 -0.69
N VAL A 82 13.19 -4.67 -0.36
CA VAL A 82 14.02 -5.48 0.56
C VAL A 82 15.47 -5.62 0.14
N TYR A 83 15.75 -5.62 -1.17
CA TYR A 83 17.11 -5.72 -1.69
C TYR A 83 17.96 -4.52 -1.29
N THR A 84 17.38 -3.34 -1.01
CA THR A 84 18.14 -2.15 -0.59
C THR A 84 18.52 -2.17 0.90
N TYR A 85 18.03 -3.13 1.69
CA TYR A 85 18.38 -3.20 3.11
C TYR A 85 19.86 -3.54 3.27
N GLU A 86 20.48 -2.98 4.30
CA GLU A 86 21.89 -3.24 4.62
C GLU A 86 22.21 -4.73 4.71
N LEU A 87 21.28 -5.52 5.26
CA LEU A 87 21.37 -6.98 5.33
C LEU A 87 21.68 -7.61 3.97
N PHE A 88 20.97 -7.19 2.92
CA PHE A 88 21.11 -7.72 1.56
C PHE A 88 22.31 -7.10 0.85
N GLN A 89 22.48 -5.78 0.94
CA GLN A 89 23.60 -5.07 0.32
C GLN A 89 24.97 -5.55 0.84
N ARG A 90 25.08 -5.83 2.14
CA ARG A 90 26.31 -6.36 2.78
C ARG A 90 26.36 -7.88 2.85
N HIS A 91 25.32 -8.58 2.40
CA HIS A 91 25.19 -10.04 2.48
C HIS A 91 25.41 -10.62 3.88
N ASN A 92 24.92 -9.92 4.91
CA ASN A 92 25.18 -10.21 6.32
C ASN A 92 24.13 -11.15 6.94
N PHE A 93 23.86 -12.30 6.31
CA PHE A 93 22.70 -13.15 6.66
C PHE A 93 22.88 -13.99 7.93
N PHE A 94 24.02 -14.66 8.06
CA PHE A 94 24.32 -15.58 9.17
C PHE A 94 25.59 -15.13 9.91
N GLY A 95 25.55 -13.94 10.53
CA GLY A 95 26.71 -13.35 11.21
C GLY A 95 27.87 -13.08 10.23
N GLY A 96 27.56 -12.48 9.09
CA GLY A 96 28.51 -12.18 8.02
C GLY A 96 28.67 -13.29 6.98
N ARG A 97 28.15 -14.49 7.24
CA ARG A 97 28.22 -15.60 6.29
C ARG A 97 26.99 -15.69 5.41
N TRP A 98 27.21 -16.19 4.20
CA TRP A 98 26.15 -16.55 3.29
C TRP A 98 26.47 -17.91 2.67
N PRO A 99 26.07 -19.03 3.32
CA PRO A 99 26.51 -20.37 2.93
C PRO A 99 26.31 -20.70 1.44
N VAL A 100 25.23 -20.22 0.83
CA VAL A 100 24.96 -20.42 -0.60
C VAL A 100 26.03 -19.75 -1.47
N ARG A 101 26.52 -18.56 -1.09
CA ARG A 101 27.64 -17.89 -1.77
C ARG A 101 28.99 -18.50 -1.39
N ASP A 102 29.20 -18.80 -0.11
CA ASP A 102 30.45 -19.43 0.38
C ASP A 102 30.71 -20.78 -0.30
N LEU A 103 29.65 -21.52 -0.67
CA LEU A 103 29.71 -22.77 -1.43
C LEU A 103 29.76 -22.58 -2.96
N GLY A 104 29.82 -21.33 -3.46
CA GLY A 104 29.83 -21.03 -4.89
C GLY A 104 28.53 -21.34 -5.63
N LEU A 105 27.42 -21.53 -4.92
CA LEU A 105 26.12 -21.89 -5.50
C LEU A 105 25.33 -20.67 -5.99
N THR A 106 25.84 -19.45 -5.77
CA THR A 106 25.27 -18.21 -6.28
C THR A 106 26.34 -17.14 -6.49
N ALA A 107 26.13 -16.31 -7.51
CA ALA A 107 26.91 -15.09 -7.78
C ALA A 107 26.07 -13.81 -7.58
N MET A 108 24.93 -13.93 -6.89
CA MET A 108 23.98 -12.83 -6.72
C MET A 108 24.60 -11.66 -5.95
N ASP A 109 24.44 -10.46 -6.51
CA ASP A 109 24.86 -9.18 -5.93
C ASP A 109 23.65 -8.24 -5.85
N TYR A 110 23.11 -8.09 -4.63
CA TYR A 110 21.93 -7.25 -4.40
C TYR A 110 22.18 -5.76 -4.67
N THR A 111 23.42 -5.29 -4.77
CA THR A 111 23.75 -3.90 -5.12
C THR A 111 23.42 -3.58 -6.59
N THR A 112 23.29 -4.60 -7.43
CA THR A 112 23.00 -4.48 -8.86
C THR A 112 21.52 -4.68 -9.21
N VAL A 113 20.69 -5.04 -8.22
CA VAL A 113 19.27 -5.31 -8.42
C VAL A 113 18.53 -4.01 -8.66
N HIS A 114 17.81 -3.96 -9.78
CA HIS A 114 16.91 -2.87 -10.13
C HIS A 114 15.52 -3.44 -10.41
N CYS A 115 14.51 -2.99 -9.66
CA CYS A 115 13.12 -3.41 -9.80
C CYS A 115 12.23 -2.18 -10.06
N PRO A 116 12.14 -1.69 -11.32
CA PRO A 116 11.51 -0.39 -11.62
C PRO A 116 10.08 -0.25 -11.08
N VAL A 117 9.29 -1.32 -11.14
CA VAL A 117 7.90 -1.31 -10.69
C VAL A 117 7.80 -1.23 -9.15
N ALA A 118 8.70 -1.87 -8.42
CA ALA A 118 8.72 -1.80 -6.96
C ALA A 118 9.23 -0.43 -6.49
N GLU A 119 10.21 0.12 -7.19
CA GLU A 119 10.74 1.47 -6.95
C GLU A 119 9.69 2.54 -7.24
N SER A 120 9.00 2.45 -8.39
CA SER A 120 7.93 3.38 -8.73
C SER A 120 6.74 3.28 -7.78
N TYR A 121 6.54 2.15 -7.10
CA TYR A 121 5.49 2.04 -6.08
C TYR A 121 5.69 3.02 -4.93
N HIS A 122 6.93 3.37 -4.58
CA HIS A 122 7.23 4.24 -3.45
C HIS A 122 7.01 5.73 -3.74
N SER A 123 6.87 6.12 -5.01
CA SER A 123 6.71 7.53 -5.38
C SER A 123 5.25 7.99 -5.38
N ASP A 124 4.29 7.08 -5.44
CA ASP A 124 2.89 7.40 -5.76
C ASP A 124 1.85 6.55 -4.99
N ASN A 125 2.24 5.71 -4.03
CA ASN A 125 1.28 4.99 -3.18
C ASN A 125 0.73 5.85 -2.03
N ILE A 126 -0.49 5.56 -1.60
CA ILE A 126 -1.07 6.05 -0.34
C ILE A 126 -1.67 4.85 0.39
N MET A 127 -1.34 4.70 1.67
CA MET A 127 -1.89 3.67 2.54
C MET A 127 -2.91 4.27 3.51
N LEU A 128 -4.10 3.68 3.54
CA LEU A 128 -5.14 3.92 4.53
C LEU A 128 -5.27 2.69 5.43
N PRO A 129 -5.26 2.85 6.76
CA PRO A 129 -5.60 1.75 7.65
C PRO A 129 -7.07 1.38 7.45
N ILE A 130 -7.37 0.09 7.52
CA ILE A 130 -8.73 -0.43 7.49
C ILE A 130 -8.84 -1.55 8.50
N ASN A 131 -9.87 -1.51 9.35
CA ASN A 131 -10.07 -2.49 10.40
C ASN A 131 -11.55 -2.81 10.61
N GLU A 132 -11.79 -3.91 11.31
CA GLU A 132 -13.09 -4.50 11.56
C GLU A 132 -13.98 -3.69 12.51
N ALA A 133 -13.41 -2.76 13.28
CA ALA A 133 -14.15 -1.88 14.19
C ALA A 133 -14.65 -0.59 13.50
N MET A 134 -14.30 -0.37 12.23
CA MET A 134 -14.78 0.78 11.47
C MET A 134 -16.29 0.69 11.18
N THR A 135 -16.89 1.84 10.88
CA THR A 135 -18.29 1.93 10.45
C THR A 135 -18.38 2.29 8.98
N GLU A 136 -19.49 1.96 8.34
CA GLU A 136 -19.75 2.36 6.96
C GLU A 136 -19.73 3.90 6.80
N GLY A 137 -20.30 4.63 7.78
CA GLY A 137 -20.29 6.09 7.79
C GLY A 137 -18.87 6.67 7.81
N TYR A 138 -17.93 6.05 8.53
CA TYR A 138 -16.53 6.44 8.51
C TYR A 138 -15.91 6.20 7.13
N VAL A 139 -16.10 5.02 6.54
CA VAL A 139 -15.56 4.69 5.20
C VAL A 139 -16.08 5.66 4.13
N ARG A 140 -17.36 6.05 4.18
CA ARG A 140 -17.95 7.03 3.27
C ARG A 140 -17.33 8.43 3.44
N LYS A 141 -17.06 8.86 4.67
CA LYS A 141 -16.37 10.14 4.93
C LYS A 141 -14.93 10.13 4.39
N VAL A 142 -14.20 9.03 4.58
CA VAL A 142 -12.86 8.85 4.01
C VAL A 142 -12.92 8.92 2.48
N ALA A 143 -13.87 8.22 1.85
CA ALA A 143 -14.02 8.25 0.41
C ALA A 143 -14.36 9.66 -0.12
N ALA A 144 -15.22 10.40 0.58
CA ALA A 144 -15.56 11.77 0.23
C ALA A 144 -14.33 12.69 0.31
N ALA A 145 -13.51 12.58 1.36
CA ALA A 145 -12.28 13.34 1.50
C ALA A 145 -11.28 13.03 0.37
N VAL A 146 -11.08 11.75 0.03
CA VAL A 146 -10.21 11.35 -1.08
C VAL A 146 -10.70 11.93 -2.41
N ASN A 147 -12.00 11.85 -2.69
CA ASN A 147 -12.59 12.45 -3.89
C ASN A 147 -12.38 13.97 -3.96
N THR A 148 -12.60 14.68 -2.84
CA THR A 148 -12.39 16.14 -2.75
C THR A 148 -10.94 16.51 -3.03
N VAL A 149 -10.00 15.81 -2.40
CA VAL A 149 -8.56 16.06 -2.57
C VAL A 149 -8.11 15.72 -3.99
N ALA A 150 -8.56 14.60 -4.55
CA ALA A 150 -8.28 14.22 -5.94
C ALA A 150 -8.76 15.28 -6.93
N ARG A 151 -10.00 15.77 -6.80
CA ARG A 151 -10.54 16.84 -7.66
C ARG A 151 -9.78 18.15 -7.50
N ARG A 152 -9.32 18.48 -6.30
CA ARG A 152 -8.51 19.70 -6.04
C ARG A 152 -7.20 19.69 -6.80
N PHE A 153 -6.53 18.54 -6.88
CA PHE A 153 -5.23 18.41 -7.56
C PHE A 153 -5.31 18.04 -9.04
N ALA A 154 -6.49 17.64 -9.54
CA ALA A 154 -6.73 17.38 -10.96
C ALA A 154 -7.13 18.64 -11.76
N ALA A 155 -7.49 19.74 -11.08
CA ALA A 155 -7.77 21.04 -11.69
C ALA A 155 -6.46 21.75 -12.12
#